data_AF-A0A938ZA04-F1
#
_entry.id   AF-A0A938ZA04-F1
#
_cell.length_a   1.000
_cell.length_b   1.000
_cell.length_c   1.000
_cell.angle_alpha   90.00
_cell.angle_beta   90.00
_cell.angle_gamma   90.00
#
_symmetry.space_group_name_H-M   'P 1'
#
loop_
_entity.id
_entity.type
_entity.pdbx_description
1 polymer ?
#
loop_
_entity_poly.entity_id
_entity_poly.type
_entity_poly.pdbx_seq_one_letter_code
_entity_poly.pdbx_strand_id
1 'polypeptide(L)'
;INAFAIGASLLDPRAQIILTWGDVPAGGLAEAMCREGVSVMTGADMSKSLVDPTAYGLHRLVDGKVTGIAMPVWNWGRYYELIVRSLLHGAWDETSDDNQVRAVNYWYGMSSGVIDIRYAPGLPYQTRKLVQLLRNGIVEGSINPFGGELHSQNGVVQIEGFPPLPSAQIVEMNWLADNVVGTIPQLDDEPGVTAL
;
A
#
# COMPACT_ATOMS: atom_id res chain seq x y z
N ILE A 1 4.10 -2.09 -2.52
CA ILE A 1 4.27 -2.67 -3.88
C ILE A 1 3.65 -4.07 -3.97
N ASN A 2 4.16 -5.06 -3.24
CA ASN A 2 3.67 -6.45 -3.37
C ASN A 2 2.17 -6.63 -3.12
N ALA A 3 1.58 -5.98 -2.10
CA ALA A 3 0.13 -6.04 -1.88
C ALA A 3 -0.69 -5.53 -3.08
N PHE A 4 -0.20 -4.54 -3.81
CA PHE A 4 -0.84 -4.05 -5.04
C PHE A 4 -0.73 -5.07 -6.17
N ALA A 5 0.44 -5.69 -6.31
CA ALA A 5 0.72 -6.68 -7.35
C ALA A 5 -0.08 -7.98 -7.15
N ILE A 6 -0.16 -8.46 -5.91
CA ILE A 6 -0.99 -9.60 -5.49
C ILE A 6 -2.48 -9.28 -5.67
N GLY A 7 -2.89 -8.06 -5.29
CA GLY A 7 -4.25 -7.59 -5.51
C GLY A 7 -4.63 -7.55 -7.00
N ALA A 8 -3.72 -7.13 -7.87
CA ALA A 8 -3.95 -7.12 -9.32
C ALA A 8 -4.04 -8.53 -9.90
N SER A 9 -3.14 -9.44 -9.51
CA SER A 9 -3.11 -10.82 -10.01
C SER A 9 -4.32 -11.65 -9.58
N LEU A 10 -4.94 -11.32 -8.44
CA LEU A 10 -6.20 -11.91 -8.00
C LEU A 10 -7.34 -11.70 -9.00
N LEU A 11 -7.35 -10.57 -9.71
CA LEU A 11 -8.41 -10.24 -10.69
C LEU A 11 -8.00 -10.57 -12.12
N ASP A 12 -6.72 -10.43 -12.44
CA ASP A 12 -6.14 -10.82 -13.72
C ASP A 12 -4.76 -11.45 -13.48
N PRO A 13 -4.63 -12.79 -13.54
CA PRO A 13 -3.36 -13.48 -13.33
C PRO A 13 -2.25 -13.07 -14.31
N ARG A 14 -2.58 -12.38 -15.41
CA ARG A 14 -1.60 -11.89 -16.39
C ARG A 14 -1.15 -10.45 -16.11
N ALA A 15 -1.74 -9.78 -15.12
CA ALA A 15 -1.40 -8.41 -14.78
C ALA A 15 0.07 -8.29 -14.38
N GLN A 16 0.78 -7.37 -15.02
CA GLN A 16 2.16 -7.00 -14.72
C GLN A 16 2.20 -5.61 -14.10
N ILE A 17 3.03 -5.42 -13.08
CA ILE A 17 3.20 -4.16 -12.36
C ILE A 17 4.55 -3.56 -12.70
N ILE A 18 4.57 -2.44 -13.44
CA ILE A 18 5.81 -1.70 -13.70
C ILE A 18 6.19 -0.89 -12.46
N LEU A 19 7.37 -1.14 -11.91
CA LEU A 19 7.93 -0.40 -10.78
C LEU A 19 8.91 0.66 -11.27
N THR A 20 8.60 1.92 -10.99
CA THR A 20 9.48 3.07 -11.29
C THR A 20 9.96 3.72 -10.00
N TRP A 21 11.24 4.06 -9.94
CA TRP A 21 11.84 4.82 -8.84
C TRP A 21 12.14 6.27 -9.27
N GLY A 22 12.10 7.18 -8.31
CA GLY A 22 12.47 8.59 -8.51
C GLY A 22 11.28 9.54 -8.60
N ASP A 23 11.55 10.71 -9.20
CA ASP A 23 10.58 11.79 -9.26
C ASP A 23 9.52 11.60 -10.36
N VAL A 24 8.33 12.17 -10.10
CA VAL A 24 7.31 12.28 -11.14
C VAL A 24 7.88 13.25 -12.18
N PRO A 25 7.80 12.95 -13.49
CA PRO A 25 8.27 13.84 -14.54
C PRO A 25 7.65 15.23 -14.43
N ALA A 26 8.28 16.23 -15.06
CA ALA A 26 7.77 17.60 -15.07
C ALA A 26 6.36 17.71 -15.67
N GLY A 27 6.02 16.87 -16.66
CA GLY A 27 4.67 16.74 -17.21
C GLY A 27 3.69 15.92 -16.36
N GLY A 28 4.07 15.58 -15.13
CA GLY A 28 3.21 14.92 -14.15
C GLY A 28 2.94 13.45 -14.44
N LEU A 29 1.87 12.94 -13.82
CA LEU A 29 1.48 11.54 -13.93
C LEU A 29 1.09 11.14 -15.36
N ALA A 30 0.54 12.08 -16.15
CA ALA A 30 0.16 11.79 -17.54
C ALA A 30 1.38 11.43 -18.39
N GLU A 31 2.46 12.20 -18.27
CA GLU A 31 3.73 11.91 -18.95
C GLU A 31 4.32 10.58 -18.48
N ALA A 32 4.34 10.32 -17.17
CA ALA A 32 4.82 9.05 -16.61
C ALA A 32 4.04 7.85 -17.17
N MET A 33 2.70 7.93 -17.16
CA MET A 33 1.84 6.85 -17.65
C MET A 33 2.03 6.60 -19.15
N CYS A 34 2.13 7.67 -19.95
CA CYS A 34 2.41 7.56 -21.39
C CYS A 34 3.79 6.95 -21.66
N ARG A 35 4.82 7.38 -20.92
CA ARG A 35 6.20 6.89 -21.07
C ARG A 35 6.31 5.38 -20.81
N GLU A 36 5.66 4.90 -19.75
CA GLU A 36 5.67 3.47 -19.39
C GLU A 36 4.60 2.67 -20.16
N GLY A 37 3.74 3.31 -20.95
CA GLY A 37 2.68 2.65 -21.70
C GLY A 37 1.57 2.05 -20.82
N VAL A 38 1.32 2.61 -19.64
CA VAL A 38 0.32 2.10 -18.67
C VAL A 38 -0.96 2.92 -18.70
N SER A 39 -2.10 2.25 -18.52
CA SER A 39 -3.42 2.90 -18.43
C SER A 39 -3.86 3.19 -16.99
N VAL A 40 -3.20 2.58 -16.02
CA VAL A 40 -3.46 2.73 -14.58
C VAL A 40 -2.14 2.87 -13.85
N MET A 41 -2.05 3.82 -12.93
CA MET A 41 -0.85 4.06 -12.13
C MET A 41 -1.23 4.52 -10.74
N THR A 42 -0.54 4.01 -9.73
CA THR A 42 -0.64 4.57 -8.38
C THR A 42 0.37 5.70 -8.25
N GLY A 43 -0.06 6.84 -7.71
CA GLY A 43 0.81 7.95 -7.37
C GLY A 43 1.76 7.59 -6.21
N ALA A 44 2.69 8.50 -5.93
CA ALA A 44 3.62 8.39 -4.82
C ALA A 44 2.90 8.28 -3.46
N ASP A 45 3.59 7.68 -2.49
CA ASP A 45 3.14 7.70 -1.10
C ASP A 45 3.09 9.16 -0.57
N MET A 46 2.34 9.38 0.52
CA MET A 46 1.94 10.69 1.07
C MET A 46 3.07 11.72 1.31
N SER A 47 4.33 11.36 1.16
CA SER A 47 5.47 12.26 1.34
C SER A 47 5.60 13.33 0.25
N LYS A 48 4.93 13.17 -0.91
CA LYS A 48 4.94 14.19 -1.96
C LYS A 48 3.80 15.21 -1.82
N SER A 49 4.24 16.42 -1.47
CA SER A 49 3.61 17.74 -1.58
C SER A 49 2.08 17.80 -1.67
N LEU A 50 1.48 18.44 -0.65
CA LEU A 50 0.09 18.94 -0.62
C LEU A 50 -0.32 19.82 -1.83
N VAL A 51 0.63 20.12 -2.72
CA VAL A 51 0.49 21.01 -3.88
C VAL A 51 0.05 20.23 -5.14
N ASP A 52 0.26 18.92 -5.23
CA ASP A 52 -0.18 18.11 -6.38
C ASP A 52 -1.24 17.06 -6.00
N PRO A 53 -2.54 17.32 -6.28
CA PRO A 53 -3.62 16.37 -5.99
C PRO A 53 -3.59 15.10 -6.86
N THR A 54 -2.72 15.02 -7.88
CA THR A 54 -2.49 13.81 -8.70
C THR A 54 -1.37 12.92 -8.15
N ALA A 55 -0.68 13.36 -7.11
CA ALA A 55 0.45 12.62 -6.54
C ALA A 55 0.02 11.42 -5.69
N TYR A 56 -1.26 11.28 -5.33
CA TYR A 56 -1.71 10.32 -4.33
C TYR A 56 -2.89 9.46 -4.78
N GLY A 57 -2.79 8.15 -4.55
CA GLY A 57 -3.84 7.18 -4.90
C GLY A 57 -3.76 6.63 -6.33
N LEU A 58 -4.77 5.85 -6.70
CA LEU A 58 -4.87 5.15 -7.97
C LEU A 58 -5.50 6.05 -9.04
N HIS A 59 -4.83 6.14 -10.18
CA HIS A 59 -5.23 6.97 -11.30
C HIS A 59 -5.42 6.14 -12.57
N ARG A 60 -6.23 6.67 -13.49
CA ARG A 60 -6.45 6.12 -14.82
C ARG A 60 -6.21 7.20 -15.87
N LEU A 61 -5.52 6.82 -16.94
CA LEU A 61 -5.37 7.63 -18.15
C LEU A 61 -6.48 7.26 -19.14
N VAL A 62 -7.30 8.24 -19.50
CA VAL A 62 -8.37 8.10 -20.51
C VAL A 62 -8.25 9.29 -21.46
N ASP A 63 -8.05 9.02 -22.75
CA ASP A 63 -7.94 10.05 -23.80
C ASP A 63 -6.94 11.18 -23.47
N GLY A 64 -5.78 10.82 -22.92
CA GLY A 64 -4.74 11.78 -22.52
C GLY A 64 -5.00 12.51 -21.21
N LYS A 65 -6.14 12.27 -20.55
CA LYS A 65 -6.50 12.86 -19.26
C LYS A 65 -6.33 11.88 -18.11
N VAL A 66 -5.60 12.29 -17.08
CA VAL A 66 -5.45 11.55 -15.83
C VAL A 66 -6.63 11.83 -14.91
N THR A 67 -7.20 10.77 -14.34
CA THR A 67 -8.32 10.84 -13.39
C THR A 67 -8.06 9.96 -12.19
N GLY A 68 -8.22 10.50 -10.98
CA GLY A 68 -8.17 9.71 -9.74
C GLY A 68 -9.40 8.81 -9.62
N ILE A 69 -9.19 7.52 -9.36
CA ILE A 69 -10.27 6.52 -9.28
C ILE A 69 -10.42 5.91 -7.89
N ALA A 70 -9.35 5.81 -7.11
CA ALA A 70 -9.40 5.36 -5.72
C ALA A 70 -8.21 5.88 -4.91
N MET A 71 -8.34 5.94 -3.60
CA MET A 71 -7.25 6.32 -2.70
C MET A 71 -7.43 5.66 -1.32
N PRO A 72 -6.34 5.28 -0.65
CA PRO A 72 -6.40 4.98 0.77
C PRO A 72 -6.84 6.20 1.60
N VAL A 73 -7.37 5.95 2.78
CA VAL A 73 -7.70 6.97 3.78
C VAL A 73 -7.09 6.55 5.10
N TRP A 74 -6.39 7.49 5.76
CA TRP A 74 -5.92 7.32 7.12
C TRP A 74 -6.74 8.17 8.08
N ASN A 75 -7.39 7.51 9.03
CA ASN A 75 -8.11 8.15 10.10
C ASN A 75 -7.19 8.32 11.32
N TRP A 76 -6.39 9.38 11.29
CA TRP A 76 -5.49 9.74 12.39
C TRP A 76 -6.24 10.01 13.70
N GLY A 77 -7.46 10.55 13.63
CA GLY A 77 -8.31 10.75 14.81
C GLY A 77 -8.62 9.42 15.50
N ARG A 78 -9.03 8.40 14.74
CA ARG A 78 -9.26 7.05 15.25
C ARG A 78 -7.98 6.40 15.76
N TYR A 79 -6.86 6.59 15.07
CA TYR A 79 -5.56 6.07 15.48
C TYR A 79 -5.16 6.59 16.87
N TYR A 80 -5.18 7.91 17.07
CA TYR A 80 -4.85 8.51 18.37
C TYR A 80 -5.88 8.17 19.45
N GLU A 81 -7.17 8.11 19.11
CA GLU A 81 -8.22 7.67 20.03
C GLU A 81 -7.92 6.27 20.59
N LEU A 82 -7.55 5.31 19.73
CA LEU A 82 -7.24 3.94 20.14
C LEU A 82 -6.03 3.89 21.09
N ILE A 83 -4.98 4.65 20.80
CA ILE A 83 -3.80 4.74 21.67
C ILE A 83 -4.19 5.31 23.03
N VAL A 84 -4.83 6.47 23.08
CA VAL A 84 -5.22 7.13 24.34
C VAL A 84 -6.16 6.24 25.15
N ARG A 85 -7.14 5.58 24.51
CA ARG A 85 -8.00 4.62 25.20
C ARG A 85 -7.20 3.45 25.77
N SER A 86 -6.25 2.89 25.03
CA SER A 86 -5.38 1.81 25.54
C SER A 86 -4.61 2.24 26.78
N LEU A 87 -4.07 3.47 26.79
CA LEU A 87 -3.38 4.04 27.95
C LEU A 87 -4.31 4.16 29.16
N LEU A 88 -5.52 4.72 28.96
CA LEU A 88 -6.49 4.92 30.04
C LEU A 88 -7.03 3.61 30.65
N HIS A 89 -7.06 2.51 29.89
CA HIS A 89 -7.51 1.21 30.37
C HIS A 89 -6.39 0.37 31.00
N GLY A 90 -5.25 0.97 31.33
CA GLY A 90 -4.19 0.31 32.09
C GLY A 90 -3.27 -0.59 31.27
N ALA A 91 -3.18 -0.40 29.94
CA ALA A 91 -2.14 -1.07 29.15
C ALA A 91 -0.71 -0.59 29.52
N TRP A 92 -0.62 0.53 30.25
CA TRP A 92 0.56 0.89 31.02
C TRP A 92 0.46 0.23 32.39
N ASP A 93 1.11 -0.92 32.52
CA ASP A 93 1.26 -1.62 33.78
C ASP A 93 2.13 -0.76 34.71
N GLU A 94 1.55 -0.19 35.77
CA GLU A 94 2.26 0.60 36.77
C GLU A 94 3.24 -0.24 37.61
N THR A 95 3.31 -1.56 37.37
CA THR A 95 4.16 -2.51 38.11
C THR A 95 5.51 -2.82 37.47
N SER A 96 5.89 -2.18 36.37
CA SER A 96 7.28 -2.30 35.87
C SER A 96 8.17 -1.25 36.54
N ASP A 97 8.92 -1.69 37.56
CA ASP A 97 10.11 -1.00 38.03
C ASP A 97 11.04 -0.63 36.84
N ASP A 98 11.76 0.48 37.02
CA ASP A 98 12.82 1.04 36.15
C ASP A 98 12.41 1.78 34.87
N ASN A 99 12.31 3.11 34.97
CA ASN A 99 13.00 4.16 34.17
C ASN A 99 13.29 3.98 32.66
N GLN A 100 12.70 3.00 31.98
CA GLN A 100 12.88 2.72 30.57
C GLN A 100 11.63 3.12 29.80
N VAL A 101 11.79 4.09 28.89
CA VAL A 101 10.77 4.42 27.89
C VAL A 101 10.51 3.17 27.04
N ARG A 102 9.35 2.54 27.23
CA ARG A 102 8.96 1.36 26.46
C ARG A 102 8.39 1.80 25.11
N ALA A 103 9.09 1.49 24.02
CA ALA A 103 8.56 1.69 22.66
C ALA A 103 7.43 0.68 22.40
N VAL A 104 6.21 1.18 22.16
CA VAL A 104 5.04 0.35 21.80
C VAL A 104 4.77 0.50 20.31
N ASN A 105 4.80 -0.61 19.58
CA ASN A 105 4.49 -0.65 18.15
C ASN A 105 3.00 -0.98 17.95
N TYR A 106 2.28 -0.13 17.21
CA TYR A 106 0.86 -0.34 16.88
C TYR A 106 0.71 -0.79 15.43
N TRP A 107 0.05 -1.93 15.21
CA TRP A 107 -0.27 -2.48 13.88
C TRP A 107 -1.77 -2.42 13.62
N TYR A 108 -2.27 -1.23 13.26
CA TYR A 108 -3.69 -0.99 13.00
C TYR A 108 -3.99 -0.95 11.50
N GLY A 109 -5.07 -1.61 11.10
CA GLY A 109 -5.50 -1.72 9.69
C GLY A 109 -6.96 -1.33 9.47
N MET A 110 -7.61 -1.93 8.47
CA MET A 110 -9.01 -1.62 8.14
C MET A 110 -9.99 -2.05 9.24
N SER A 111 -9.71 -3.14 9.94
CA SER A 111 -10.54 -3.67 11.04
C SER A 111 -10.67 -2.73 12.23
N SER A 112 -9.67 -1.88 12.48
CA SER A 112 -9.71 -0.89 13.57
C SER A 112 -10.35 0.44 13.16
N GLY A 113 -10.66 0.61 11.87
CA GLY A 113 -11.14 1.86 11.27
C GLY A 113 -10.06 2.92 11.09
N VAL A 114 -8.78 2.56 11.26
CA VAL A 114 -7.63 3.47 11.05
C VAL A 114 -7.33 3.65 9.56
N ILE A 115 -7.51 2.60 8.76
CA ILE A 115 -7.31 2.63 7.32
C ILE A 115 -8.63 2.34 6.62
N ASP A 116 -8.92 3.05 5.53
CA ASP A 116 -10.04 2.72 4.65
C ASP A 116 -9.71 3.03 3.19
N ILE A 117 -10.65 2.78 2.28
CA ILE A 117 -10.57 3.11 0.85
C ILE A 117 -11.69 4.08 0.48
N ARG A 118 -11.35 5.11 -0.30
CA ARG A 118 -12.32 5.96 -1.00
C ARG A 118 -12.14 5.80 -2.49
N TYR A 119 -13.24 5.83 -3.23
CA TYR A 119 -13.25 5.76 -4.69
C TYR A 119 -14.09 6.85 -5.30
N ALA A 120 -13.78 7.18 -6.56
CA ALA A 120 -14.47 8.23 -7.30
C ALA A 120 -15.95 7.87 -7.54
N PRO A 121 -16.87 8.86 -7.58
CA PRO A 121 -18.30 8.61 -7.81
C PRO A 121 -18.61 7.91 -9.14
N GLY A 122 -17.76 8.09 -10.15
CA GLY A 122 -17.92 7.52 -11.49
C GLY A 122 -17.58 6.03 -11.60
N LEU A 123 -17.22 5.35 -10.50
CA LEU A 123 -16.87 3.93 -10.55
C LEU A 123 -18.12 3.07 -10.84
N PRO A 124 -18.08 2.16 -11.85
CA PRO A 124 -19.22 1.31 -12.18
C PRO A 124 -19.75 0.54 -10.97
N TYR A 125 -21.08 0.35 -10.91
CA TYR A 125 -21.74 -0.26 -9.75
C TYR A 125 -21.19 -1.67 -9.44
N GLN A 126 -20.94 -2.48 -10.46
CA GLN A 126 -20.41 -3.84 -10.34
C GLN A 126 -19.01 -3.82 -9.73
N THR A 127 -18.15 -2.89 -10.18
CA THR A 127 -16.81 -2.69 -9.60
C THR A 127 -16.89 -2.25 -8.14
N ARG A 128 -17.80 -1.31 -7.81
CA ARG A 128 -18.02 -0.90 -6.41
C ARG A 128 -18.45 -2.07 -5.51
N LYS A 129 -19.32 -2.95 -6.00
CA LYS A 129 -19.75 -4.13 -5.26
C LYS A 129 -18.59 -5.09 -4.99
N LEU A 130 -17.73 -5.33 -5.98
CA LEU A 130 -16.53 -6.16 -5.83
C LEU A 130 -15.54 -5.54 -4.83
N VAL A 131 -15.27 -4.23 -4.94
CA VAL A 131 -14.42 -3.51 -3.98
C VAL A 131 -14.97 -3.63 -2.56
N GLN A 132 -16.29 -3.50 -2.37
CA GLN A 132 -16.90 -3.63 -1.05
C GLN A 132 -16.75 -5.05 -0.48
N LEU A 133 -16.89 -6.09 -1.33
CA LEU A 133 -16.71 -7.47 -0.92
C LEU A 133 -15.27 -7.74 -0.47
N LEU A 134 -14.28 -7.30 -1.25
CA LEU A 134 -12.86 -7.43 -0.91
C LEU A 134 -12.51 -6.65 0.36
N ARG A 135 -13.00 -5.41 0.48
CA ARG A 135 -12.84 -4.59 1.68
C ARG A 135 -13.40 -5.29 2.92
N ASN A 136 -14.61 -5.83 2.85
CA ASN A 136 -15.23 -6.52 3.98
C ASN A 136 -14.43 -7.77 4.35
N GLY A 137 -13.96 -8.54 3.35
CA GLY A 137 -13.11 -9.70 3.62
C GLY A 137 -11.78 -9.32 4.31
N ILE A 138 -11.18 -8.19 3.97
CA ILE A 138 -9.99 -7.68 4.67
C ILE A 138 -10.32 -7.25 6.10
N VAL A 139 -11.44 -6.54 6.30
CA VAL A 139 -11.90 -6.11 7.63
C VAL A 139 -12.19 -7.30 8.55
N GLU A 140 -12.80 -8.36 7.99
CA GLU A 140 -13.17 -9.58 8.71
C GLU A 140 -12.00 -10.57 8.84
N GLY A 141 -10.89 -10.34 8.12
CA GLY A 141 -9.70 -11.20 8.12
C GLY A 141 -9.82 -12.46 7.26
N SER A 142 -10.89 -12.60 6.46
CA SER A 142 -11.05 -13.71 5.51
C SER A 142 -10.22 -13.53 4.24
N ILE A 143 -9.81 -12.29 3.94
CA ILE A 143 -8.84 -11.97 2.87
C ILE A 143 -7.62 -11.31 3.51
N ASN A 144 -6.44 -11.90 3.30
CA ASN A 144 -5.17 -11.34 3.72
C ASN A 144 -4.23 -11.26 2.51
N PRO A 145 -3.74 -10.07 2.13
CA PRO A 145 -2.86 -9.91 0.96
C PRO A 145 -1.57 -10.74 1.04
N PHE A 146 -1.14 -11.12 2.23
CA PHE A 146 0.09 -11.88 2.47
C PHE A 146 -0.19 -13.23 3.14
N GLY A 147 -1.39 -13.79 2.97
CA GLY A 147 -1.72 -15.15 3.39
C GLY A 147 -1.76 -16.12 2.21
N GLY A 148 -1.60 -17.41 2.48
CA GLY A 148 -1.60 -18.44 1.45
C GLY A 148 -0.34 -18.42 0.60
N GLU A 149 -0.49 -18.76 -0.67
CA GLU A 149 0.62 -18.90 -1.62
C GLU A 149 1.17 -17.54 -2.06
N LEU A 150 2.49 -17.36 -1.98
CA LEU A 150 3.19 -16.13 -2.33
C LEU A 150 4.41 -16.47 -3.18
N HIS A 151 4.56 -15.74 -4.28
CA HIS A 151 5.70 -15.88 -5.20
C HIS A 151 6.44 -14.54 -5.30
N SER A 152 7.75 -14.65 -5.29
CA SER A 152 8.66 -13.55 -5.61
C SER A 152 9.23 -13.74 -7.02
N GLN A 153 9.90 -12.73 -7.54
CA GLN A 153 10.71 -12.83 -8.77
C GLN A 153 11.74 -13.97 -8.73
N ASN A 154 12.14 -14.44 -7.55
CA ASN A 154 13.13 -15.50 -7.35
C ASN A 154 12.52 -16.88 -7.02
N GLY A 155 11.18 -16.98 -7.00
CA GLY A 155 10.44 -18.21 -6.72
C GLY A 155 9.53 -18.12 -5.50
N VAL A 156 9.10 -19.28 -5.01
CA VAL A 156 8.10 -19.44 -3.95
C VAL A 156 8.61 -18.87 -2.62
N VAL A 157 7.85 -17.93 -2.05
CA VAL A 157 8.07 -17.37 -0.71
C VAL A 157 7.28 -18.15 0.34
N GLN A 158 6.04 -18.49 0.01
CA GLN A 158 5.11 -19.20 0.88
C GLN A 158 4.21 -20.11 0.03
N ILE A 159 3.89 -21.31 0.52
CA ILE A 159 3.02 -22.26 -0.18
C ILE A 159 1.54 -22.09 0.21
N GLU A 160 0.64 -22.65 -0.59
CA GLU A 160 -0.80 -22.62 -0.35
C GLU A 160 -1.16 -23.12 1.08
N GLY A 161 -2.17 -22.50 1.69
CA GLY A 161 -2.70 -22.88 3.00
C GLY A 161 -1.92 -22.35 4.21
N PHE A 162 -0.79 -21.69 4.00
CA PHE A 162 -0.06 -21.04 5.09
C PHE A 162 -0.80 -19.79 5.63
N PRO A 163 -0.64 -19.49 6.93
CA PRO A 163 -1.23 -18.29 7.52
C PRO A 163 -0.62 -17.00 6.94
N PRO A 164 -1.24 -15.84 7.19
CA PRO A 164 -0.65 -14.56 6.83
C PRO A 164 0.75 -14.37 7.40
N LEU A 165 1.64 -13.74 6.63
CA LEU A 165 2.96 -13.33 7.12
C LEU A 165 2.83 -12.48 8.40
N PRO A 166 3.69 -12.70 9.42
CA PRO A 166 3.75 -11.82 10.58
C PRO A 166 4.09 -10.38 10.18
N SER A 167 3.59 -9.40 10.93
CA SER A 167 3.84 -7.97 10.66
C SER A 167 5.33 -7.62 10.57
N ALA A 168 6.18 -8.22 11.41
CA ALA A 168 7.62 -8.02 11.36
C ALA A 168 8.23 -8.43 10.00
N GLN A 169 7.81 -9.59 9.46
CA GLN A 169 8.27 -10.04 8.15
C GLN A 169 7.73 -9.17 7.01
N ILE A 170 6.53 -8.60 7.18
CA ILE A 170 5.98 -7.65 6.21
C ILE A 170 6.77 -6.34 6.21
N VAL A 171 7.18 -5.85 7.37
CA VAL A 171 8.00 -4.63 7.50
C VAL A 171 9.40 -4.83 6.92
N GLU A 172 10.00 -6.00 7.14
CA GLU A 172 11.35 -6.34 6.66
C GLU A 172 11.36 -6.89 5.22
N MET A 173 10.22 -6.81 4.52
CA MET A 173 10.05 -7.39 3.19
C MET A 173 11.03 -6.77 2.18
N ASN A 174 11.96 -7.59 1.69
CA ASN A 174 13.06 -7.21 0.79
C ASN A 174 13.01 -7.92 -0.56
N TRP A 175 11.82 -8.36 -0.99
CA TRP A 175 11.59 -9.02 -2.27
C TRP A 175 10.41 -8.37 -3.00
N LEU A 176 10.33 -8.59 -4.31
CA LEU A 176 9.21 -8.16 -5.15
C LEU A 176 8.41 -9.36 -5.64
N ALA A 177 7.09 -9.22 -5.71
CA ALA A 177 6.22 -10.25 -6.27
C ALA A 177 6.61 -10.59 -7.71
N ASP A 178 6.37 -11.83 -8.12
CA ASP A 178 6.76 -12.39 -9.43
C ASP A 178 6.21 -11.61 -10.63
N ASN A 179 5.06 -10.95 -10.48
CA ASN A 179 4.45 -10.12 -11.51
C ASN A 179 4.87 -8.64 -11.49
N VAL A 180 5.89 -8.29 -10.69
CA VAL A 180 6.49 -6.96 -10.71
C VAL A 180 7.63 -6.92 -11.72
N VAL A 181 7.62 -5.92 -12.60
CA VAL A 181 8.69 -5.61 -13.56
C VAL A 181 9.50 -4.45 -13.00
N GLY A 182 10.73 -4.73 -12.60
CA GLY A 182 11.64 -3.78 -11.96
C GLY A 182 12.44 -4.46 -10.84
N THR A 183 13.30 -3.71 -10.18
CA THR A 183 14.17 -4.19 -9.10
C THR A 183 14.14 -3.25 -7.90
N ILE A 184 14.52 -3.75 -6.73
CA ILE A 184 14.78 -2.92 -5.56
C ILE A 184 16.17 -2.29 -5.76
N PRO A 185 16.31 -0.95 -5.69
CA PRO A 185 17.59 -0.27 -5.86
C PRO A 185 18.58 -0.73 -4.78
N GLN A 186 19.84 -0.89 -5.15
CA GLN A 186 20.91 -1.05 -4.16
C GLN A 186 21.31 0.32 -3.62
N LEU A 187 21.89 0.36 -2.42
CA LEU A 187 22.38 1.61 -1.81
C LEU A 187 23.43 2.33 -2.69
N ASP A 188 24.12 1.58 -3.55
CA ASP A 188 25.14 2.11 -4.47
C ASP A 188 24.54 2.65 -5.79
N ASP A 189 23.23 2.46 -6.01
CA ASP A 189 22.52 2.88 -7.23
C ASP A 189 21.92 4.30 -7.14
N GLU A 190 22.25 5.10 -6.10
CA GLU A 190 21.73 6.47 -6.02
C GLU A 190 22.22 7.30 -7.22
N PRO A 191 21.31 7.87 -8.04
CA PRO A 191 21.71 8.82 -9.06
C PRO A 191 22.35 10.02 -8.36
N GLY A 192 23.62 10.27 -8.65
CA GLY A 192 24.41 11.34 -8.02
C GLY A 192 23.62 12.65 -7.94
N VAL A 193 23.17 12.98 -6.73
CA VAL A 193 22.57 14.28 -6.45
C VAL A 193 23.66 15.31 -6.65
N THR A 194 23.67 15.94 -7.82
CA THR A 194 24.46 17.14 -8.03
C THR A 194 23.78 18.22 -7.20
N ALA A 195 24.31 18.45 -5.99
CA ALA A 195 23.89 19.58 -5.18
C ALA A 195 24.09 20.86 -5.99
N LEU A 196 23.00 21.61 -6.17
CA LEU A 196 23.03 23.02 -6.58
C LEU A 196 23.23 23.90 -5.34
#